data_AF-C4P6C9-F1
#
_entry.id   AF-C4P6C9-F1
#
_cell.length_a   1.000
_cell.length_b   1.000
_cell.length_c   1.000
_cell.angle_alpha   90.00
_cell.angle_beta   90.00
_cell.angle_gamma   90.00
#
_symmetry.space_group_name_H-M   'P 1'
#
loop_
_entity.id
_entity.type
_entity.pdbx_description
1 polymer ?
#
loop_
_entity_poly.entity_id
_entity_poly.type
_entity_poly.pdbx_seq_one_letter_code
_entity_poly.pdbx_strand_id
1 'polypeptide(L)' 'LPLMIMASQYHLCNEPSSQKKLYLSMMIFLQITLILTFMATELIMFYILFETTLIPTLIIITKWGNQ' A
#
# COMPACT_ATOMS: atom_id res chain seq x y z
N LEU A 1 -3.34 -9.32 5.12
CA LEU A 1 -1.98 -9.08 5.66
C LEU A 1 -1.04 -10.28 5.55
N PRO A 2 -1.32 -11.47 6.13
CA PRO A 2 -0.34 -12.58 6.14
C PRO A 2 0.01 -13.12 4.74
N LEU A 3 -0.98 -13.27 3.86
CA LEU A 3 -0.75 -13.71 2.46
C LEU A 3 0.09 -12.70 1.65
N MET A 4 -0.17 -11.41 1.84
CA MET A 4 0.52 -10.34 1.11
C MET A 4 1.96 -10.16 1.56
N ILE A 5 2.21 -10.39 2.86
CA ILE A 5 3.56 -10.45 3.42
C ILE A 5 4.29 -11.70 2.89
N MET A 6 3.63 -12.86 2.83
CA MET A 6 4.25 -14.07 2.25
C MET A 6 4.62 -13.91 0.77
N ALA A 7 3.79 -13.22 -0.02
CA ALA A 7 4.09 -12.92 -1.43
C ALA A 7 5.26 -11.93 -1.58
N SER A 8 5.32 -10.88 -0.76
CA SER A 8 6.39 -9.87 -0.86
C SER A 8 7.71 -10.30 -0.21
N GLN A 9 7.71 -11.34 0.63
CA GLN A 9 8.92 -11.83 1.31
C GLN A 9 10.02 -12.25 0.32
N TYR A 10 9.67 -12.90 -0.79
CA TYR A 10 10.64 -13.37 -1.78
C TYR A 10 11.27 -12.20 -2.57
N HIS A 11 10.45 -11.25 -3.04
CA HIS A 11 10.93 -10.05 -3.74
C HIS A 11 11.79 -9.14 -2.86
N LEU A 12 11.42 -9.02 -1.58
CA LEU A 12 12.12 -8.15 -0.65
C LEU A 12 13.41 -8.77 -0.11
N CYS A 13 13.72 -10.05 -0.34
CA CYS A 13 14.86 -10.72 0.31
C CYS A 13 16.18 -9.95 0.21
N ASN A 14 16.48 -9.33 -0.94
CA ASN A 14 17.69 -8.56 -1.20
C ASN A 14 17.67 -7.10 -0.73
N GLU A 15 16.53 -6.59 -0.28
CA GLU A 15 16.39 -5.18 0.13
C GLU A 15 16.87 -4.94 1.58
N PRO A 16 17.51 -3.79 1.86
CA PRO A 16 17.90 -3.42 3.21
C PRO A 16 16.68 -3.32 4.13
N SER A 17 16.89 -3.59 5.41
CA SER A 17 15.81 -3.66 6.42
C SER A 17 14.97 -2.38 6.52
N SER A 18 15.53 -1.22 6.18
CA SER A 18 14.82 0.06 6.09
C SER A 18 13.80 0.10 4.94
N GLN A 19 14.15 -0.41 3.76
CA GLN A 19 13.26 -0.45 2.60
C GLN A 19 12.13 -1.47 2.78
N LYS A 20 12.43 -2.62 3.42
CA LYS A 20 11.40 -3.59 3.85
C LYS A 20 10.35 -2.97 4.76
N LYS A 21 10.78 -2.18 5.75
CA LYS A 21 9.88 -1.46 6.66
C LYS A 21 9.05 -0.41 5.92
N LEU A 22 9.66 0.30 4.97
CA LEU A 22 8.98 1.33 4.18
C LEU A 22 7.90 0.69 3.29
N TYR A 23 8.22 -0.41 2.59
CA TYR A 23 7.24 -1.18 1.84
C TYR A 23 6.08 -1.65 2.72
N LEU A 24 6.37 -2.27 3.87
CA LEU A 24 5.32 -2.72 4.80
C LEU A 24 4.44 -1.55 5.28
N SER A 25 5.04 -0.40 5.61
CA SER A 25 4.28 0.79 6.02
C SER A 25 3.38 1.31 4.90
N MET A 26 3.83 1.29 3.64
CA MET A 26 3.02 1.70 2.50
C MET A 26 1.86 0.73 2.25
N MET A 27 2.09 -0.58 2.40
CA MET A 27 1.03 -1.59 2.31
C MET A 27 -0.01 -1.44 3.43
N ILE A 28 0.43 -1.15 4.67
CA ILE A 28 -0.48 -0.88 5.79
C ILE A 28 -1.28 0.40 5.54
N PHE A 29 -0.62 1.46 5.07
CA PHE A 29 -1.28 2.73 4.75
C PHE A 29 -2.34 2.54 3.66
N LEU A 30 -2.02 1.80 2.60
CA LEU A 30 -2.96 1.44 1.54
C LEU A 30 -4.16 0.62 2.07
N GLN A 31 -3.92 -0.31 3.01
CA GLN A 31 -5.00 -1.07 3.62
C GLN A 31 -5.92 -0.18 4.45
N ILE A 32 -5.37 0.77 5.20
CA ILE A 32 -6.14 1.72 6.02
C ILE A 32 -6.98 2.61 5.11
N THR A 33 -6.40 3.23 4.07
CA THR A 33 -7.15 4.09 3.16
C THR A 33 -8.27 3.34 2.46
N LEU A 34 -8.04 2.09 2.02
CA LEU A 34 -9.10 1.26 1.45
C LEU A 34 -10.24 0.98 2.45
N ILE A 35 -9.92 0.64 3.70
CA ILE A 35 -10.97 0.43 4.72
C ILE A 35 -11.78 1.72 4.90
N LEU A 36 -11.12 2.89 4.95
CA LEU A 36 -11.81 4.18 5.03
C LEU A 36 -12.65 4.45 3.77
N THR A 37 -12.18 4.13 2.56
CA THR A 37 -12.97 4.32 1.32
C THR A 37 -14.29 3.55 1.38
N PHE A 38 -14.26 2.29 1.84
CA PHE A 38 -15.47 1.47 1.94
C PHE A 38 -16.36 1.83 3.14
N MET A 39 -15.84 2.59 4.11
CA MET A 39 -16.61 3.13 5.24
C MET A 39 -17.20 4.53 4.97
N ALA A 40 -16.82 5.19 3.87
CA ALA A 40 -17.29 6.54 3.58
C ALA A 40 -18.80 6.55 3.25
N THR A 41 -19.55 7.43 3.90
CA THR A 41 -21.00 7.56 3.70
C THR A 41 -21.37 8.55 2.59
N GLU A 42 -20.52 9.55 2.36
CA GLU A 42 -20.73 10.62 1.38
C GLU A 42 -19.89 10.40 0.11
N LEU A 43 -20.46 10.66 -1.07
CA LEU A 43 -19.78 10.46 -2.35
C LEU A 43 -18.50 11.29 -2.51
N ILE A 44 -18.48 12.51 -1.95
CA ILE A 44 -17.29 13.38 -1.99
C ILE A 44 -16.17 12.81 -1.11
N MET A 45 -16.52 12.31 0.08
CA MET A 45 -15.55 11.69 0.99
C MET A 45 -15.00 10.40 0.40
N PHE A 46 -15.86 9.59 -0.22
CA PHE A 46 -15.47 8.43 -1.00
C PHE A 46 -14.46 8.81 -2.09
N TYR A 47 -14.74 9.85 -2.89
CA TYR A 47 -13.87 10.28 -3.98
C TYR A 47 -12.48 10.73 -3.48
N ILE A 48 -12.41 11.54 -2.42
CA ILE A 48 -11.12 11.99 -1.85
C ILE A 48 -10.31 10.80 -1.32
N LEU A 49 -10.97 9.89 -0.59
CA LEU A 49 -10.33 8.69 -0.07
C LEU A 49 -9.89 7.76 -1.19
N PHE A 50 -10.66 7.66 -2.26
CA PHE A 50 -10.36 6.86 -3.43
C PHE A 50 -9.11 7.39 -4.13
N GLU A 51 -9.04 8.68 -4.43
CA GLU A 51 -7.87 9.33 -5.04
C GLU A 51 -6.62 9.24 -4.15
N THR A 52 -6.77 9.32 -2.83
CA THR A 52 -5.62 9.17 -1.91
C THR A 52 -5.03 7.76 -1.91
N THR A 53 -5.74 6.73 -2.36
CA THR A 53 -5.15 5.39 -2.57
C THR A 53 -4.15 5.35 -3.74
N LEU A 54 -4.23 6.30 -4.68
CA LEU A 54 -3.30 6.38 -5.82
C LEU A 54 -1.87 6.72 -5.42
N ILE A 55 -1.68 7.48 -4.33
CA ILE A 55 -0.35 7.87 -3.83
C ILE A 55 0.47 6.65 -3.38
N PRO A 56 0.02 5.83 -2.39
CA PRO A 56 0.78 4.68 -1.96
C PRO A 56 0.91 3.62 -3.06
N THR A 57 -0.09 3.42 -3.91
CA THR A 57 0.00 2.46 -5.04
C THR A 57 1.08 2.88 -6.04
N LEU A 58 1.13 4.15 -6.44
CA LEU A 58 2.13 4.66 -7.37
C LEU A 58 3.55 4.56 -6.79
N ILE A 59 3.72 4.87 -5.50
CA ILE A 59 5.00 4.70 -4.80
C ILE A 59 5.43 3.24 -4.82
N ILE A 60 4.51 2.30 -4.59
CA ILE A 60 4.81 0.86 -4.61
C ILE A 60 5.28 0.41 -6.00
N ILE A 61 4.53 0.76 -7.05
CA ILE A 61 4.82 0.34 -8.43
C ILE A 61 6.14 0.95 -8.92
N THR A 62 6.38 2.24 -8.67
CA THR A 62 7.59 2.92 -9.16
C THR A 62 8.87 2.47 -8.47
N LYS A 63 8.83 2.15 -7.18
CA LYS A 63 10.02 1.73 -6.42
C LYS A 63 10.26 0.22 -6.41
N TRP A 64 9.22 -0.60 -6.40
CA TRP A 64 9.34 -2.05 -6.24
C TRP A 64 8.66 -2.86 -7.36
N GLY A 65 8.06 -2.22 -8.37
CA GLY A 65 7.39 -2.91 -9.47
C GLY A 65 8.32 -3.49 -10.56
N ASN A 66 9.62 -3.17 -10.51
CA ASN A 66 10.63 -3.65 -11.46
C ASN A 66 11.75 -4.49 -10.80
N GLN A 67 11.48 -5.03 -9.61
CA GLN A 67 12.27 -6.10 -9.00
C GLN A 67 11.63 -7.44 -9.35
#